data_AF-A0A084D908-F1
#
_entry.id   AF-A0A084D908-F1
#
_cell.length_a   1.000
_cell.length_b   1.000
_cell.length_c   1.000
_cell.angle_alpha   90.00
_cell.angle_beta   90.00
_cell.angle_gamma   90.00
#
_symmetry.space_group_name_H-M   'P 1'
#
loop_
_entity.id
_entity.type
_entity.pdbx_description
1 polymer ?
#
loop_
_entity_poly.entity_id
_entity_poly.type
_entity_poly.pdbx_seq_one_letter_code
_entity_poly.pdbx_strand_id
1 'polypeptide(L)'
;MTTDIKRRRILGAAPALLAGVAVANTLPSAMAATPAAAGGCTEADRTRITYYQVPMQKRWPINEQLVQEKSYAKYFTKDLVAPMAMVNALEQGPLPPEYVLPPTVAGLDKMMHTFESAPVSGYALVEEGPLAYAQSRHVFPGVTAKMFEWWFTWHPLESERYMLWFPYAHIHNSVEDPKRLANSKLSYGERLYGNPNHITEYIGNLFLDGYINFDTPESFGVSKAALKEHGFTFNASGIITPADARDTPLVLMIHLGRDTPAGLEMINRYWIGTHASFDRFKKFPGGAHLSKSLIQRMGMDKVALENFAYEMALHDMTEFTCLGGFLPQIYREYGV
;
A
#
# COMPACT_ATOMS: atom_id res chain seq x y z
N MET A 1 7.51 13.80 55.00
CA MET A 1 6.21 13.34 54.49
C MET A 1 5.79 14.25 53.35
N THR A 2 5.61 13.65 52.17
CA THR A 2 4.87 14.10 50.98
C THR A 2 5.17 15.47 50.38
N THR A 3 6.04 15.46 49.37
CA THR A 3 6.13 16.46 48.29
C THR A 3 4.99 16.30 47.30
N ASP A 4 4.18 17.33 47.14
CA ASP A 4 3.05 17.40 46.22
C ASP A 4 3.49 18.01 44.87
N ILE A 5 3.26 17.26 43.79
CA ILE A 5 3.75 17.57 42.44
C ILE A 5 2.75 18.49 41.73
N LYS A 6 3.23 19.67 41.33
CA LYS A 6 2.48 20.70 40.59
C LYS A 6 1.98 20.19 39.23
N ARG A 7 0.66 20.16 39.07
CA ARG A 7 -0.03 20.19 37.77
C ARG A 7 0.15 21.57 37.12
N ARG A 8 0.67 21.64 35.88
CA ARG A 8 0.51 22.83 35.02
C ARG A 8 -0.57 22.56 33.98
N ARG A 9 -1.70 23.26 34.14
CA ARG A 9 -2.65 23.58 33.06
C ARG A 9 -2.09 24.77 32.29
N ILE A 10 -2.16 24.74 30.96
CA ILE A 10 -2.14 25.95 30.14
C ILE A 10 -3.39 25.90 29.25
N LEU A 11 -4.30 26.83 29.53
CA LEU A 11 -5.47 27.19 28.74
C LEU A 11 -5.17 28.50 28.02
N GLY A 12 -5.76 28.71 26.84
CA GLY A 12 -6.30 30.03 26.48
C GLY A 12 -5.76 30.71 25.22
N ALA A 13 -6.44 30.43 24.10
CA ALA A 13 -6.91 31.32 23.03
C ALA A 13 -6.38 32.78 22.86
N ALA A 14 -5.96 33.06 21.61
CA ALA A 14 -6.26 34.16 20.65
C ALA A 14 -6.38 35.64 21.09
N PRO A 15 -6.05 36.59 20.19
CA PRO A 15 -7.08 37.18 19.32
C PRO A 15 -6.65 37.45 17.86
N ALA A 16 -7.66 37.70 17.01
CA ALA A 16 -7.56 38.01 15.57
C ALA A 16 -7.76 39.52 15.26
N LEU A 17 -7.28 39.96 14.08
CA LEU A 17 -7.99 40.62 12.95
C LEU A 17 -7.36 41.87 12.30
N LEU A 18 -7.67 41.97 10.99
CA LEU A 18 -7.63 43.07 9.98
C LEU A 18 -6.39 43.17 9.06
N ALA A 19 -6.47 43.44 7.74
CA ALA A 19 -7.46 43.36 6.64
C ALA A 19 -6.82 43.90 5.32
N GLY A 20 -7.27 43.42 4.15
CA GLY A 20 -7.11 44.02 2.79
C GLY A 20 -5.80 43.67 2.05
N VAL A 21 -5.73 43.40 0.74
CA VAL A 21 -6.49 43.87 -0.43
C VAL A 21 -6.43 42.82 -1.57
N ALA A 22 -7.47 42.76 -2.39
CA ALA A 22 -7.63 41.90 -3.57
C ALA A 22 -6.80 42.35 -4.79
N VAL A 23 -6.32 41.38 -5.59
CA VAL A 23 -6.04 41.58 -7.02
C VAL A 23 -6.48 40.34 -7.79
N ALA A 24 -7.42 40.54 -8.70
CA ALA A 24 -7.84 39.58 -9.71
C ALA A 24 -6.79 39.48 -10.82
N ASN A 25 -6.57 38.28 -11.37
CA ASN A 25 -6.01 38.13 -12.72
C ASN A 25 -6.53 36.84 -13.38
N THR A 26 -7.34 37.10 -14.41
CA THR A 26 -7.61 36.37 -15.66
C THR A 26 -6.94 35.02 -15.93
N LEU A 27 -7.78 34.02 -16.22
CA LEU A 27 -7.46 32.78 -16.95
C LEU A 27 -7.10 33.06 -18.42
N PRO A 28 -6.23 32.23 -19.01
CA PRO A 28 -6.40 31.82 -20.40
C PRO A 28 -6.55 30.30 -20.54
N SER A 29 -7.63 29.96 -21.25
CA SER A 29 -7.92 28.82 -22.12
C SER A 29 -6.93 27.66 -22.24
N ALA A 30 -7.52 26.48 -22.11
CA ALA A 30 -7.15 25.17 -22.65
C ALA A 30 -6.03 25.15 -23.72
N MET A 31 -4.94 24.48 -23.37
CA MET A 31 -4.11 23.77 -24.34
C MET A 31 -4.13 22.29 -23.99
N ALA A 32 -4.51 21.48 -24.98
CA ALA A 32 -4.47 20.03 -24.92
C ALA A 32 -3.05 19.56 -24.63
N ALA A 33 -2.87 18.86 -23.50
CA ALA A 33 -1.61 18.23 -23.17
C ALA A 33 -1.45 16.97 -24.03
N THR A 34 -0.46 17.00 -24.92
CA THR A 34 0.13 15.82 -25.56
C THR A 34 0.64 14.83 -24.50
N PRO A 35 0.51 13.51 -24.70
CA PRO A 35 0.98 12.53 -23.74
C PRO A 35 2.49 12.62 -23.60
N ALA A 36 2.96 12.89 -22.37
CA ALA A 36 4.38 12.92 -22.05
C ALA A 36 4.98 11.52 -22.26
N ALA A 37 6.10 11.48 -22.98
CA ALA A 37 6.88 10.27 -23.19
C ALA A 37 7.29 9.65 -21.85
N ALA A 38 7.14 8.33 -21.75
CA ALA A 38 7.53 7.52 -20.60
C ALA A 38 9.05 7.61 -20.37
N GLY A 39 9.47 8.52 -19.48
CA GLY A 39 10.83 8.61 -18.99
C GLY A 39 11.00 7.69 -17.77
N GLY A 40 11.90 6.72 -17.86
CA GLY A 40 12.36 6.01 -16.67
C GLY A 40 12.98 7.00 -15.67
N CYS A 41 12.64 6.87 -14.38
CA CYS A 41 13.20 7.72 -13.33
C CYS A 41 14.72 7.57 -13.27
N THR A 42 15.43 8.68 -13.44
CA THR A 42 16.87 8.75 -13.26
C THR A 42 17.22 8.78 -11.76
N GLU A 43 18.48 8.58 -11.40
CA GLU A 43 18.94 8.70 -10.00
C GLU A 43 18.69 10.11 -9.43
N ALA A 44 18.64 11.14 -10.29
CA ALA A 44 18.31 12.51 -9.92
C ALA A 44 16.82 12.70 -9.52
N ASP A 45 15.96 11.73 -9.81
CA ASP A 45 14.51 11.78 -9.53
C ASP A 45 14.13 11.04 -8.24
N ARG A 46 15.12 10.69 -7.40
CA ARG A 46 14.92 9.93 -6.15
C ARG A 46 15.50 10.67 -4.95
N THR A 47 14.91 10.44 -3.79
CA THR A 47 15.40 10.92 -2.50
C THR A 47 15.48 9.79 -1.49
N ARG A 48 16.33 9.92 -0.48
CA ARG A 48 16.42 8.96 0.62
C ARG A 48 15.19 9.08 1.52
N ILE A 49 14.69 7.96 2.02
CA ILE A 49 13.76 7.96 3.14
C ILE A 49 14.53 8.38 4.40
N THR A 50 14.16 9.53 4.97
CA THR A 50 14.85 10.13 6.13
C THR A 50 14.07 9.98 7.43
N TYR A 51 12.83 9.52 7.38
CA TYR A 51 11.98 9.33 8.54
C TYR A 51 11.54 7.87 8.65
N TYR A 52 11.72 7.31 9.85
CA TYR A 52 11.25 5.99 10.22
C TYR A 52 10.68 6.06 11.63
N GLN A 53 9.53 5.42 11.87
CA GLN A 53 8.98 5.32 13.21
C GLN A 53 9.94 4.54 14.12
N VAL A 54 9.99 4.88 15.41
CA VAL A 54 10.93 4.28 16.37
C VAL A 54 10.86 2.74 16.41
N PRO A 55 9.67 2.08 16.38
CA PRO A 55 9.60 0.62 16.31
C PRO A 55 10.29 0.05 15.06
N MET A 56 10.17 0.72 13.92
CA MET A 56 10.81 0.31 12.66
C MET A 56 12.34 0.45 12.72
N GLN A 57 12.85 1.52 13.35
CA GLN A 57 14.29 1.68 13.58
C GLN A 57 14.86 0.57 14.48
N LYS A 58 14.09 0.12 15.48
CA LYS A 58 14.46 -1.03 16.32
C LYS A 58 14.38 -2.35 15.56
N ARG A 59 13.47 -2.46 14.58
CA ARG A 59 13.29 -3.68 13.79
C ARG A 59 14.43 -3.91 12.81
N TRP A 60 14.93 -2.86 12.17
CA TRP A 60 16.01 -2.96 11.18
C TRP A 60 17.23 -3.79 11.62
N PRO A 61 17.88 -3.55 12.77
CA PRO A 61 19.05 -4.34 13.17
C PRO A 61 18.71 -5.80 13.48
N ILE A 62 17.47 -6.11 13.87
CA ILE A 62 17.00 -7.49 14.06
C ILE A 62 16.88 -8.17 12.69
N ASN A 63 16.26 -7.51 11.71
CA ASN A 63 16.15 -8.03 10.34
C ASN A 63 17.53 -8.25 9.71
N GLU A 64 18.46 -7.30 9.89
CA GLU A 64 19.84 -7.42 9.41
C GLU A 64 20.50 -8.71 9.94
N GLN A 65 20.42 -8.94 11.26
CA GLN A 65 20.98 -10.13 11.88
C GLN A 65 20.35 -11.44 11.36
N LEU A 66 19.04 -11.45 11.13
CA LEU A 66 18.33 -12.64 10.62
C LEU A 66 18.67 -12.93 9.17
N VAL A 67 18.89 -11.89 8.36
CA VAL A 67 19.15 -12.01 6.93
C VAL A 67 20.62 -12.28 6.62
N GLN A 68 21.57 -11.87 7.48
CA GLN A 68 23.01 -11.85 7.17
C GLN A 68 23.62 -13.18 6.67
N GLU A 69 23.09 -14.32 7.12
CA GLU A 69 23.60 -15.66 6.74
C GLU A 69 22.87 -16.25 5.52
N LYS A 70 21.85 -15.57 5.00
CA LYS A 70 21.09 -16.03 3.84
C LYS A 70 21.86 -15.75 2.55
N SER A 71 21.72 -16.62 1.55
CA SER A 71 22.38 -16.45 0.25
C SER A 71 21.99 -15.16 -0.47
N TYR A 72 20.78 -14.64 -0.19
CA TYR A 72 20.24 -13.40 -0.73
C TYR A 72 20.51 -12.16 0.15
N ALA A 73 21.37 -12.26 1.17
CA ALA A 73 21.64 -11.17 2.11
C ALA A 73 22.11 -9.87 1.44
N LYS A 74 22.81 -9.97 0.30
CA LYS A 74 23.26 -8.82 -0.50
C LYS A 74 22.15 -7.91 -1.02
N TYR A 75 20.90 -8.39 -1.05
CA TYR A 75 19.73 -7.60 -1.44
C TYR A 75 19.09 -6.85 -0.25
N PHE A 76 19.50 -7.15 0.97
CA PHE A 76 19.07 -6.41 2.15
C PHE A 76 19.83 -5.08 2.21
N THR A 77 19.11 -3.97 2.27
CA THR A 77 19.70 -2.63 2.25
C THR A 77 19.16 -1.73 3.35
N LYS A 78 19.98 -0.79 3.79
CA LYS A 78 19.59 0.29 4.69
C LYS A 78 19.15 1.54 3.93
N ASP A 79 19.68 1.75 2.73
CA ASP A 79 19.54 2.97 1.95
C ASP A 79 18.26 2.93 1.11
N LEU A 80 17.10 3.02 1.77
CA LEU A 80 15.82 3.09 1.07
C LEU A 80 15.63 4.46 0.42
N VAL A 81 15.11 4.44 -0.80
CA VAL A 81 14.84 5.64 -1.62
C VAL A 81 13.39 5.65 -2.07
N ALA A 82 12.87 6.84 -2.36
CA ALA A 82 11.55 7.05 -2.94
C ALA A 82 11.63 7.97 -4.18
N PRO A 83 10.72 7.83 -5.16
CA PRO A 83 10.58 8.78 -6.26
C PRO A 83 10.14 10.14 -5.74
N MET A 84 10.86 11.20 -6.13
CA MET A 84 10.54 12.58 -5.75
C MET A 84 9.10 12.97 -6.09
N ALA A 85 8.57 12.50 -7.22
CA ALA A 85 7.19 12.78 -7.63
C ALA A 85 6.14 12.25 -6.64
N MET A 86 6.38 11.07 -6.04
CA MET A 86 5.47 10.51 -5.03
C MET A 86 5.59 11.25 -3.70
N VAL A 87 6.81 11.59 -3.28
CA VAL A 87 7.05 12.41 -2.08
C VAL A 87 6.34 13.76 -2.20
N ASN A 88 6.57 14.48 -3.30
CA ASN A 88 5.96 15.78 -3.55
C ASN A 88 4.43 15.71 -3.56
N ALA A 89 3.85 14.59 -4.04
CA ALA A 89 2.40 14.40 -4.05
C ALA A 89 1.84 14.19 -2.63
N LEU A 90 2.53 13.42 -1.78
CA LEU A 90 2.14 13.21 -0.39
C LEU A 90 2.27 14.46 0.48
N GLU A 91 3.24 15.33 0.17
CA GLU A 91 3.44 16.60 0.89
C GLU A 91 2.31 17.64 0.66
N GLN A 92 1.44 17.45 -0.34
CA GLN A 92 0.30 18.33 -0.58
C GLN A 92 -0.87 18.12 0.40
N GLY A 93 -0.79 17.10 1.26
CA GLY A 93 -1.88 16.70 2.15
C GLY A 93 -2.87 15.73 1.49
N PRO A 94 -4.08 15.59 2.06
CA PRO A 94 -5.08 14.65 1.56
C PRO A 94 -5.49 14.91 0.11
N LEU A 95 -5.83 13.84 -0.61
CA LEU A 95 -6.28 13.89 -1.99
C LEU A 95 -7.53 14.77 -2.18
N PRO A 96 -7.63 15.46 -3.33
CA PRO A 96 -8.88 16.10 -3.74
C PRO A 96 -10.04 15.09 -3.80
N PRO A 97 -11.28 15.48 -3.42
CA PRO A 97 -12.43 14.56 -3.30
C PRO A 97 -12.71 13.72 -4.55
N GLU A 98 -12.44 14.24 -5.75
CA GLU A 98 -12.66 13.51 -7.00
C GLU A 98 -11.79 12.25 -7.16
N TYR A 99 -10.67 12.16 -6.44
CA TYR A 99 -9.76 11.01 -6.40
C TYR A 99 -9.95 10.11 -5.18
N VAL A 100 -10.84 10.48 -4.25
CA VAL A 100 -11.20 9.68 -3.07
C VAL A 100 -12.32 8.71 -3.46
N LEU A 101 -11.92 7.48 -3.80
CA LEU A 101 -12.83 6.47 -4.33
C LEU A 101 -13.27 5.53 -3.20
N PRO A 102 -14.57 5.25 -3.00
CA PRO A 102 -15.00 4.23 -2.03
C PRO A 102 -14.74 2.81 -2.58
N PRO A 103 -14.66 1.78 -1.74
CA PRO A 103 -14.38 0.40 -2.15
C PRO A 103 -15.60 -0.30 -2.76
N THR A 104 -16.51 0.43 -3.42
CA THR A 104 -17.69 -0.13 -4.11
C THR A 104 -17.32 -0.62 -5.51
N VAL A 105 -18.18 -1.42 -6.14
CA VAL A 105 -17.98 -1.82 -7.56
C VAL A 105 -17.89 -0.58 -8.47
N ALA A 106 -18.72 0.45 -8.23
CA ALA A 106 -18.66 1.70 -8.98
C ALA A 106 -17.39 2.52 -8.70
N GLY A 107 -16.89 2.49 -7.47
CA GLY A 107 -15.61 3.14 -7.13
C GLY A 107 -14.41 2.45 -7.79
N LEU A 108 -14.41 1.11 -7.82
CA LEU A 108 -13.41 0.32 -8.55
C LEU A 108 -13.50 0.55 -10.06
N ASP A 109 -14.70 0.66 -10.62
CA ASP A 109 -14.89 0.98 -12.03
C ASP A 109 -14.34 2.38 -12.36
N LYS A 110 -14.65 3.38 -11.52
CA LYS A 110 -14.07 4.73 -11.66
C LYS A 110 -12.54 4.70 -11.57
N MET A 111 -11.97 3.94 -10.64
CA MET A 111 -10.52 3.74 -10.52
C MET A 111 -9.91 3.26 -11.86
N MET A 112 -10.52 2.27 -12.51
CA MET A 112 -10.04 1.75 -13.80
C MET A 112 -10.05 2.81 -14.91
N HIS A 113 -10.96 3.77 -14.88
CA HIS A 113 -11.04 4.82 -15.91
C HIS A 113 -10.20 6.06 -15.58
N THR A 114 -9.81 6.27 -14.32
CA THR A 114 -9.14 7.52 -13.90
C THR A 114 -7.71 7.33 -13.38
N PHE A 115 -7.19 6.10 -13.30
CA PHE A 115 -5.87 5.87 -12.68
C PHE A 115 -4.72 6.61 -13.37
N GLU A 116 -4.79 6.83 -14.68
CA GLU A 116 -3.72 7.50 -15.44
C GLU A 116 -3.64 9.00 -15.13
N SER A 117 -4.79 9.64 -14.89
CA SER A 117 -4.89 11.07 -14.57
C SER A 117 -4.84 11.36 -13.06
N ALA A 118 -4.92 10.33 -12.22
CA ALA A 118 -4.86 10.47 -10.78
C ALA A 118 -3.44 10.87 -10.32
N PRO A 119 -3.30 11.59 -9.19
CA PRO A 119 -1.98 11.83 -8.58
C PRO A 119 -1.20 10.53 -8.40
N VAL A 120 0.11 10.57 -8.68
CA VAL A 120 0.99 9.38 -8.68
C VAL A 120 1.06 8.67 -7.33
N SER A 121 0.84 9.41 -6.24
CA SER A 121 0.64 8.91 -4.89
C SER A 121 -0.32 9.83 -4.16
N GLY A 122 -1.00 9.32 -3.13
CA GLY A 122 -1.89 10.11 -2.31
C GLY A 122 -2.61 9.30 -1.24
N TYR A 123 -3.16 10.01 -0.27
CA TYR A 123 -3.93 9.45 0.82
C TYR A 123 -5.15 10.34 1.11
N ALA A 124 -6.19 9.80 1.72
CA ALA A 124 -7.34 10.56 2.22
C ALA A 124 -8.15 9.72 3.20
N LEU A 125 -9.21 10.32 3.74
CA LEU A 125 -10.29 9.61 4.42
C LEU A 125 -11.48 9.43 3.45
N VAL A 126 -12.01 8.21 3.32
CA VAL A 126 -13.35 8.01 2.77
C VAL A 126 -14.34 8.22 3.91
N GLU A 127 -15.19 9.25 3.81
CA GLU A 127 -16.11 9.64 4.88
C GLU A 127 -17.26 8.64 5.10
N GLU A 128 -17.74 8.02 4.02
CA GLU A 128 -18.82 7.03 4.08
C GLU A 128 -18.27 5.71 4.64
N GLY A 129 -18.55 5.39 5.91
CA GLY A 129 -17.85 4.29 6.58
C GLY A 129 -16.36 4.61 6.69
N PRO A 130 -15.90 5.23 7.80
CA PRO A 130 -14.58 5.86 7.80
C PRO A 130 -13.50 4.84 7.45
N LEU A 131 -12.84 5.08 6.31
CA LEU A 131 -11.72 4.29 5.81
C LEU A 131 -10.51 5.20 5.62
N ALA A 132 -9.36 4.73 6.08
CA ALA A 132 -8.10 5.19 5.53
C ALA A 132 -8.03 4.77 4.06
N TYR A 133 -7.77 5.71 3.16
CA TYR A 133 -7.62 5.46 1.73
C TYR A 133 -6.24 5.88 1.26
N ALA A 134 -5.52 4.99 0.60
CA ALA A 134 -4.24 5.29 -0.04
C ALA A 134 -4.26 4.83 -1.50
N GLN A 135 -3.58 5.57 -2.35
CA GLN A 135 -3.35 5.20 -3.74
C GLN A 135 -1.90 5.45 -4.16
N SER A 136 -1.44 4.64 -5.10
CA SER A 136 -0.21 4.93 -5.82
C SER A 136 -0.23 4.34 -7.23
N ARG A 137 0.71 4.83 -8.04
CA ARG A 137 1.03 4.30 -9.36
C ARG A 137 2.55 4.22 -9.51
N HIS A 138 3.06 3.00 -9.53
CA HIS A 138 4.49 2.72 -9.66
C HIS A 138 4.86 2.40 -11.10
N VAL A 139 6.08 2.76 -11.49
CA VAL A 139 6.73 2.26 -12.71
C VAL A 139 8.04 1.61 -12.28
N PHE A 140 8.25 0.37 -12.70
CA PHE A 140 9.40 -0.46 -12.32
C PHE A 140 10.29 -0.78 -13.53
N PRO A 141 11.33 0.03 -13.80
CA PRO A 141 12.22 -0.20 -14.92
C PRO A 141 12.86 -1.58 -14.91
N GLY A 142 12.76 -2.29 -16.04
CA GLY A 142 13.36 -3.63 -16.21
C GLY A 142 12.66 -4.76 -15.44
N VAL A 143 11.56 -4.47 -14.74
CA VAL A 143 10.70 -5.47 -14.11
C VAL A 143 9.57 -5.88 -15.07
N THR A 144 9.12 -7.13 -14.98
CA THR A 144 7.95 -7.65 -15.71
C THR A 144 6.91 -8.24 -14.77
N ALA A 145 5.69 -8.44 -15.27
CA ALA A 145 4.60 -9.10 -14.55
C ALA A 145 5.03 -10.48 -14.01
N LYS A 146 5.75 -11.26 -14.82
CA LYS A 146 6.28 -12.58 -14.43
C LYS A 146 7.23 -12.52 -13.23
N MET A 147 8.04 -11.46 -13.12
CA MET A 147 8.93 -11.29 -11.97
C MET A 147 8.13 -11.04 -10.69
N PHE A 148 7.06 -10.24 -10.79
CA PHE A 148 6.15 -10.00 -9.66
C PHE A 148 5.36 -11.27 -9.28
N GLU A 149 4.84 -12.03 -10.24
CA GLU A 149 4.21 -13.33 -9.97
C GLU A 149 5.16 -14.30 -9.26
N TRP A 150 6.42 -14.35 -9.70
CA TRP A 150 7.45 -15.13 -9.02
C TRP A 150 7.68 -14.61 -7.59
N TRP A 151 7.84 -13.31 -7.40
CA TRP A 151 8.08 -12.70 -6.10
C TRP A 151 7.01 -13.14 -5.09
N PHE A 152 5.72 -12.96 -5.45
CA PHE A 152 4.57 -13.31 -4.61
C PHE A 152 4.39 -14.81 -4.35
N THR A 153 5.10 -15.68 -5.07
CA THR A 153 5.14 -17.13 -4.80
C THR A 153 6.45 -17.60 -4.18
N TRP A 154 7.42 -16.69 -4.01
CA TRP A 154 8.74 -16.98 -3.48
C TRP A 154 8.98 -16.38 -2.10
N HIS A 155 8.58 -15.11 -1.89
CA HIS A 155 8.82 -14.41 -0.63
C HIS A 155 8.06 -14.97 0.58
N PRO A 156 6.83 -15.55 0.47
CA PRO A 156 6.11 -16.08 1.64
C PRO A 156 6.69 -17.39 2.19
N LEU A 157 7.69 -17.99 1.53
CA LEU A 157 8.25 -19.28 1.92
C LEU A 157 9.35 -19.16 3.00
N GLU A 158 9.93 -17.98 3.19
CA GLU A 158 10.89 -17.67 4.26
C GLU A 158 10.71 -16.20 4.68
N SER A 159 10.50 -15.93 5.96
CA SER A 159 10.28 -14.56 6.47
C SER A 159 11.43 -13.61 6.14
N GLU A 160 12.66 -14.10 6.06
CA GLU A 160 13.85 -13.32 5.71
C GLU A 160 13.80 -12.79 4.27
N ARG A 161 13.07 -13.45 3.37
CA ARG A 161 12.79 -12.93 2.02
C ARG A 161 11.83 -11.75 2.08
N TYR A 162 10.81 -11.84 2.94
CA TYR A 162 9.86 -10.75 3.17
C TYR A 162 10.57 -9.51 3.74
N MET A 163 11.57 -9.70 4.59
CA MET A 163 12.39 -8.61 5.15
C MET A 163 13.19 -7.84 4.09
N LEU A 164 13.53 -8.43 2.94
CA LEU A 164 14.22 -7.72 1.84
C LEU A 164 13.36 -6.60 1.26
N TRP A 165 12.04 -6.79 1.25
CA TRP A 165 11.09 -5.89 0.60
C TRP A 165 10.91 -4.59 1.38
N PHE A 166 10.78 -4.68 2.70
CA PHE A 166 10.82 -3.51 3.57
C PHE A 166 11.67 -3.81 4.82
N PRO A 167 12.99 -3.56 4.75
CA PRO A 167 13.97 -3.86 5.80
C PRO A 167 13.64 -3.34 7.20
N TYR A 168 12.89 -2.24 7.27
CA TYR A 168 12.51 -1.58 8.52
C TYR A 168 11.14 -2.00 9.06
N ALA A 169 10.27 -2.59 8.25
CA ALA A 169 8.85 -2.81 8.59
C ALA A 169 8.46 -4.29 8.67
N HIS A 170 8.96 -5.11 7.76
CA HIS A 170 8.53 -6.50 7.60
C HIS A 170 9.15 -7.41 8.66
N ILE A 171 8.33 -8.29 9.24
CA ILE A 171 8.73 -9.13 10.38
C ILE A 171 8.57 -10.61 10.06
N HIS A 172 7.37 -11.02 9.64
CA HIS A 172 7.05 -12.41 9.38
C HIS A 172 6.16 -12.53 8.16
N ASN A 173 6.36 -13.58 7.37
CA ASN A 173 5.42 -14.01 6.35
C ASN A 173 5.44 -15.53 6.24
N SER A 174 4.26 -16.14 6.20
CA SER A 174 4.10 -17.57 5.92
C SER A 174 2.81 -17.80 5.17
N VAL A 175 2.73 -18.88 4.41
CA VAL A 175 1.54 -19.28 3.66
C VAL A 175 0.94 -20.57 4.24
N GLU A 176 -0.38 -20.72 4.19
CA GLU A 176 -1.09 -21.88 4.74
C GLU A 176 -0.67 -23.21 4.07
N ASP A 177 -0.56 -23.24 2.75
CA ASP A 177 -0.03 -24.38 1.99
C ASP A 177 1.24 -23.99 1.22
N PRO A 178 2.43 -24.11 1.83
CA PRO A 178 3.70 -23.77 1.19
C PRO A 178 4.08 -24.75 0.08
N LYS A 179 3.58 -26.00 0.11
CA LYS A 179 3.82 -26.98 -0.95
C LYS A 179 3.05 -26.60 -2.22
N ARG A 180 1.79 -26.19 -2.07
CA ARG A 180 1.01 -25.62 -3.18
C ARG A 180 1.65 -24.34 -3.69
N LEU A 181 2.06 -23.44 -2.80
CA LEU A 181 2.70 -22.19 -3.22
C LEU A 181 4.01 -22.45 -3.98
N ALA A 182 4.79 -23.48 -3.65
CA ALA A 182 6.04 -23.82 -4.33
C ALA A 182 5.87 -24.67 -5.62
N ASN A 183 4.67 -25.14 -5.95
CA ASN A 183 4.45 -26.06 -7.06
C ASN A 183 4.42 -25.35 -8.42
N SER A 184 5.53 -25.40 -9.17
CA SER A 184 5.68 -24.77 -10.49
C SER A 184 4.84 -25.38 -11.61
N LYS A 185 4.15 -26.51 -11.37
CA LYS A 185 3.18 -27.09 -12.33
C LYS A 185 1.81 -26.39 -12.29
N LEU A 186 1.54 -25.63 -11.23
CA LEU A 186 0.33 -24.85 -11.08
C LEU A 186 0.55 -23.44 -11.63
N SER A 187 -0.51 -22.84 -12.17
CA SER A 187 -0.50 -21.41 -12.52
C SER A 187 -0.31 -20.52 -11.29
N TYR A 188 0.09 -19.27 -11.51
CA TYR A 188 0.24 -18.28 -10.43
C TYR A 188 -1.01 -18.18 -9.53
N GLY A 189 -2.20 -18.08 -10.14
CA GLY A 189 -3.47 -18.03 -9.42
C GLY A 189 -3.78 -19.30 -8.62
N GLU A 190 -3.50 -20.49 -9.17
CA GLU A 190 -3.68 -21.77 -8.45
C GLU A 190 -2.72 -21.93 -7.25
N ARG A 191 -1.56 -21.26 -7.29
CA ARG A 191 -0.58 -21.26 -6.19
C ARG A 191 -0.99 -20.30 -5.08
N LEU A 192 -1.37 -19.08 -5.44
CA LEU A 192 -1.56 -17.96 -4.51
C LEU A 192 -3.02 -17.79 -4.03
N TYR A 193 -4.01 -17.85 -4.92
CA TYR A 193 -5.39 -17.50 -4.55
C TYR A 193 -5.99 -18.53 -3.61
N GLY A 194 -6.72 -18.06 -2.60
CA GLY A 194 -7.22 -18.90 -1.52
C GLY A 194 -6.12 -19.59 -0.72
N ASN A 195 -4.88 -19.08 -0.73
CA ASN A 195 -3.76 -19.51 0.12
C ASN A 195 -3.41 -18.37 1.07
N PRO A 196 -4.05 -18.24 2.24
CA PRO A 196 -3.84 -17.08 3.09
C PRO A 196 -2.39 -16.95 3.55
N ASN A 197 -1.84 -15.75 3.44
CA ASN A 197 -0.52 -15.41 3.98
C ASN A 197 -0.66 -14.79 5.36
N HIS A 198 -0.11 -15.42 6.39
CA HIS A 198 0.03 -14.84 7.72
C HIS A 198 1.22 -13.91 7.75
N ILE A 199 0.96 -12.61 7.92
CA ILE A 199 1.97 -11.55 7.97
C ILE A 199 2.01 -10.91 9.36
N THR A 200 3.21 -10.48 9.73
CA THR A 200 3.35 -9.42 10.75
C THR A 200 4.29 -8.34 10.23
N GLU A 201 3.92 -7.09 10.49
CA GLU A 201 4.66 -5.93 10.00
C GLU A 201 4.28 -4.63 10.72
N TYR A 202 5.07 -3.59 10.51
CA TYR A 202 4.73 -2.22 10.90
C TYR A 202 4.21 -1.41 9.72
N ILE A 203 3.06 -0.76 9.91
CA ILE A 203 2.60 0.33 9.04
C ILE A 203 2.63 1.60 9.90
N GLY A 204 3.62 2.45 9.65
CA GLY A 204 3.98 3.52 10.57
C GLY A 204 4.36 2.95 11.95
N ASN A 205 3.64 3.37 12.99
CA ASN A 205 3.86 2.90 14.36
C ASN A 205 2.93 1.74 14.77
N LEU A 206 1.98 1.36 13.90
CA LEU A 206 1.02 0.30 14.17
C LEU A 206 1.59 -1.05 13.76
N PHE A 207 1.52 -2.00 14.68
CA PHE A 207 1.86 -3.40 14.42
C PHE A 207 0.63 -4.12 13.87
N LEU A 208 0.74 -4.64 12.66
CA LEU A 208 -0.27 -5.48 12.02
C LEU A 208 0.10 -6.95 12.22
N ASP A 209 -0.86 -7.74 12.68
CA ASP A 209 -0.83 -9.20 12.69
C ASP A 209 -2.09 -9.71 11.98
N GLY A 210 -1.93 -10.26 10.78
CA GLY A 210 -3.07 -10.49 9.90
C GLY A 210 -2.85 -11.55 8.84
N TYR A 211 -3.94 -11.96 8.23
CA TYR A 211 -3.98 -12.90 7.12
C TYR A 211 -4.41 -12.16 5.85
N ILE A 212 -3.55 -12.17 4.84
CA ILE A 212 -3.88 -11.68 3.51
C ILE A 212 -4.57 -12.79 2.73
N ASN A 213 -5.79 -12.53 2.27
CA ASN A 213 -6.59 -13.43 1.45
C ASN A 213 -6.56 -12.94 0.01
N PHE A 214 -5.57 -13.38 -0.76
CA PHE A 214 -5.50 -13.09 -2.20
C PHE A 214 -6.57 -13.86 -2.99
N ASP A 215 -7.13 -13.21 -4.00
CA ASP A 215 -8.11 -13.79 -4.92
C ASP A 215 -8.08 -13.03 -6.27
N THR A 216 -8.89 -13.49 -7.22
CA THR A 216 -9.12 -12.87 -8.51
C THR A 216 -9.63 -11.43 -8.37
N PRO A 217 -9.22 -10.50 -9.25
CA PRO A 217 -9.74 -9.13 -9.26
C PRO A 217 -11.28 -9.06 -9.32
N GLU A 218 -11.91 -9.95 -10.08
CA GLU A 218 -13.36 -10.01 -10.26
C GLU A 218 -14.09 -10.32 -8.95
N SER A 219 -13.50 -11.14 -8.07
CA SER A 219 -14.08 -11.43 -6.74
C SER A 219 -14.21 -10.18 -5.87
N PHE A 220 -13.36 -9.18 -6.09
CA PHE A 220 -13.40 -7.90 -5.40
C PHE A 220 -14.33 -6.87 -6.07
N GLY A 221 -14.77 -7.15 -7.30
CA GLY A 221 -15.64 -6.28 -8.10
C GLY A 221 -14.92 -5.51 -9.21
N VAL A 222 -13.67 -5.85 -9.54
CA VAL A 222 -12.97 -5.26 -10.69
C VAL A 222 -13.51 -5.86 -11.99
N SER A 223 -13.82 -5.01 -12.97
CA SER A 223 -14.35 -5.44 -14.26
C SER A 223 -13.32 -6.21 -15.09
N LYS A 224 -13.66 -7.44 -15.50
CA LYS A 224 -12.85 -8.23 -16.44
C LYS A 224 -12.64 -7.52 -17.78
N ALA A 225 -13.64 -6.77 -18.25
CA ALA A 225 -13.52 -5.99 -19.48
C ALA A 225 -12.48 -4.87 -19.33
N ALA A 226 -12.52 -4.14 -18.21
CA ALA A 226 -11.56 -3.07 -17.93
C ALA A 226 -10.12 -3.60 -17.76
N LEU A 227 -9.94 -4.75 -17.09
CA LEU A 227 -8.62 -5.40 -16.98
C LEU A 227 -8.03 -5.71 -18.36
N LYS A 228 -8.85 -6.27 -19.25
CA LYS A 228 -8.44 -6.58 -20.63
C LYS A 228 -8.16 -5.32 -21.44
N GLU A 229 -9.01 -4.31 -21.33
CA GLU A 229 -8.87 -3.03 -22.02
C GLU A 229 -7.56 -2.33 -21.68
N HIS A 230 -7.22 -2.27 -20.39
CA HIS A 230 -6.00 -1.61 -19.93
C HIS A 230 -4.75 -2.49 -19.91
N GLY A 231 -4.89 -3.79 -20.22
CA GLY A 231 -3.78 -4.73 -20.33
C GLY A 231 -3.19 -5.18 -18.98
N PHE A 232 -3.96 -5.14 -17.90
CA PHE A 232 -3.50 -5.65 -16.60
C PHE A 232 -3.42 -7.17 -16.59
N THR A 233 -2.23 -7.70 -16.35
CA THR A 233 -1.91 -9.14 -16.39
C THR A 233 -1.43 -9.67 -15.05
N PHE A 234 -0.81 -8.83 -14.22
CA PHE A 234 -0.42 -9.16 -12.85
C PHE A 234 -1.50 -8.72 -11.85
N ASN A 235 -1.76 -9.56 -10.83
CA ASN A 235 -2.67 -9.25 -9.74
C ASN A 235 -2.13 -9.77 -8.41
N ALA A 236 -2.07 -8.92 -7.40
CA ALA A 236 -1.88 -9.32 -6.00
C ALA A 236 -2.95 -8.69 -5.09
N SER A 237 -4.16 -8.50 -5.59
CA SER A 237 -5.28 -7.95 -4.82
C SER A 237 -5.76 -8.93 -3.75
N GLY A 238 -6.21 -8.41 -2.61
CA GLY A 238 -6.59 -9.24 -1.48
C GLY A 238 -7.42 -8.52 -0.42
N ILE A 239 -7.90 -9.30 0.55
CA ILE A 239 -8.50 -8.78 1.78
C ILE A 239 -7.67 -9.23 2.98
N ILE A 240 -7.29 -8.29 3.84
CA ILE A 240 -6.58 -8.58 5.08
C ILE A 240 -7.56 -8.68 6.24
N THR A 241 -7.45 -9.73 7.04
CA THR A 241 -8.18 -9.94 8.29
C THR A 241 -7.22 -10.03 9.47
N PRO A 242 -7.52 -9.49 10.65
CA PRO A 242 -6.68 -9.68 11.84
C PRO A 242 -6.51 -11.15 12.20
N ALA A 243 -5.37 -11.50 12.80
CA ALA A 243 -5.10 -12.88 13.21
C ALA A 243 -6.08 -13.40 14.28
N ASP A 244 -6.55 -12.52 15.16
CA ASP A 244 -7.54 -12.81 16.21
C ASP A 244 -9.00 -12.63 15.76
N ALA A 245 -9.23 -12.22 14.51
CA ALA A 245 -10.56 -11.98 13.92
C ALA A 245 -10.58 -12.31 12.41
N ARG A 246 -10.26 -13.57 12.05
CA ARG A 246 -10.11 -14.02 10.65
C ARG A 246 -11.37 -13.93 9.78
N ASP A 247 -12.53 -13.69 10.37
CA ASP A 247 -13.81 -13.46 9.69
C ASP A 247 -14.09 -11.97 9.41
N THR A 248 -13.23 -11.07 9.91
CA THR A 248 -13.45 -9.63 9.89
C THR A 248 -12.56 -8.95 8.84
N PRO A 249 -13.12 -8.48 7.70
CA PRO A 249 -12.36 -7.86 6.62
C PRO A 249 -11.93 -6.44 7.00
N LEU A 250 -10.64 -6.23 7.30
CA LEU A 250 -10.14 -4.93 7.75
C LEU A 250 -9.56 -4.08 6.63
N VAL A 251 -8.88 -4.72 5.67
CA VAL A 251 -8.26 -4.03 4.53
C VAL A 251 -8.74 -4.66 3.24
N LEU A 252 -9.22 -3.84 2.30
CA LEU A 252 -9.25 -4.22 0.89
C LEU A 252 -8.04 -3.58 0.23
N MET A 253 -7.26 -4.39 -0.50
CA MET A 253 -6.15 -3.90 -1.32
C MET A 253 -6.31 -4.38 -2.76
N ILE A 254 -6.07 -3.47 -3.71
CA ILE A 254 -6.08 -3.74 -5.14
C ILE A 254 -4.70 -3.44 -5.68
N HIS A 255 -4.03 -4.48 -6.21
CA HIS A 255 -2.70 -4.40 -6.83
C HIS A 255 -2.79 -4.99 -8.22
N LEU A 256 -2.73 -4.13 -9.25
CA LEU A 256 -2.86 -4.53 -10.64
C LEU A 256 -1.65 -4.04 -11.42
N GLY A 257 -0.95 -4.95 -12.11
CA GLY A 257 0.24 -4.64 -12.90
C GLY A 257 0.08 -4.94 -14.39
N ARG A 258 0.66 -4.09 -15.23
CA ARG A 258 0.74 -4.27 -16.69
C ARG A 258 2.16 -4.04 -17.18
N ASP A 259 2.61 -4.88 -18.11
CA ASP A 259 3.89 -4.69 -18.78
C ASP A 259 3.80 -3.51 -19.76
N THR A 260 4.78 -2.61 -19.70
CA THR A 260 4.91 -1.44 -20.58
C THR A 260 6.33 -1.39 -21.15
N PRO A 261 6.58 -0.56 -22.19
CA PRO A 261 7.95 -0.34 -22.67
C PRO A 261 8.91 0.19 -21.59
N ALA A 262 8.41 0.85 -20.55
CA ALA A 262 9.21 1.37 -19.44
C ALA A 262 9.45 0.33 -18.32
N GLY A 263 8.94 -0.90 -18.46
CA GLY A 263 8.90 -1.92 -17.40
C GLY A 263 7.48 -2.16 -16.91
N LEU A 264 7.31 -2.68 -15.69
CA LEU A 264 5.98 -2.91 -15.13
C LEU A 264 5.41 -1.59 -14.59
N GLU A 265 4.21 -1.21 -15.05
CA GLU A 265 3.39 -0.21 -14.36
C GLU A 265 2.41 -0.91 -13.43
N MET A 266 2.28 -0.46 -12.19
CA MET A 266 1.38 -1.03 -11.20
C MET A 266 0.55 0.05 -10.52
N ILE A 267 -0.76 -0.19 -10.41
CA ILE A 267 -1.66 0.66 -9.64
C ILE A 267 -2.04 -0.04 -8.34
N ASN A 268 -1.96 0.72 -7.25
CA ASN A 268 -2.29 0.25 -5.92
C ASN A 268 -3.42 1.08 -5.32
N ARG A 269 -4.38 0.43 -4.65
CA ARG A 269 -5.38 1.07 -3.81
C ARG A 269 -5.55 0.32 -2.51
N TYR A 270 -5.75 1.06 -1.43
CA TYR A 270 -5.95 0.53 -0.10
C TYR A 270 -7.18 1.18 0.53
N TRP A 271 -8.02 0.37 1.15
CA TRP A 271 -9.14 0.82 1.98
C TRP A 271 -9.07 0.09 3.31
N ILE A 272 -8.75 0.82 4.38
CA ILE A 272 -8.54 0.24 5.71
C ILE A 272 -9.56 0.81 6.68
N GLY A 273 -10.40 -0.06 7.25
CA GLY A 273 -11.46 0.33 8.17
C GLY A 273 -12.77 -0.41 7.92
N THR A 274 -13.88 0.32 7.84
CA THR A 274 -15.22 -0.27 7.65
C THR A 274 -16.01 0.43 6.56
N HIS A 275 -16.74 -0.34 5.75
CA HIS A 275 -17.61 0.20 4.71
C HIS A 275 -18.79 -0.72 4.46
N ALA A 276 -19.97 -0.17 4.17
CA ALA A 276 -21.18 -0.97 3.92
C ALA A 276 -20.99 -1.97 2.77
N SER A 277 -20.19 -1.60 1.76
CA SER A 277 -19.90 -2.48 0.63
C SER A 277 -19.11 -3.74 0.98
N PHE A 278 -18.55 -3.86 2.19
CA PHE A 278 -17.83 -5.08 2.61
C PHE A 278 -18.79 -6.27 2.76
N ASP A 279 -20.09 -6.03 2.96
CA ASP A 279 -21.11 -7.09 2.99
C ASP A 279 -21.28 -7.82 1.64
N ARG A 280 -20.71 -7.27 0.54
CA ARG A 280 -20.69 -7.97 -0.76
C ARG A 280 -19.75 -9.18 -0.77
N PHE A 281 -18.76 -9.20 0.12
CA PHE A 281 -17.74 -10.24 0.13
C PHE A 281 -18.32 -11.49 0.79
N LYS A 282 -18.72 -12.47 -0.04
CA LYS A 282 -19.36 -13.72 0.43
C LYS A 282 -18.52 -14.49 1.46
N LYS A 283 -17.19 -14.35 1.42
CA LYS A 283 -16.26 -14.97 2.39
C LYS A 283 -16.38 -14.37 3.79
N PHE A 284 -16.92 -13.16 3.91
CA PHE A 284 -17.01 -12.37 5.14
C PHE A 284 -18.46 -11.90 5.38
N PRO A 285 -19.39 -12.81 5.72
CA PRO A 285 -20.78 -12.46 5.96
C PRO A 285 -20.89 -11.46 7.12
N GLY A 286 -21.60 -10.35 6.90
CA GLY A 286 -21.71 -9.26 7.89
C GLY A 286 -20.42 -8.46 8.07
N GLY A 287 -19.50 -8.54 7.10
CA GLY A 287 -18.19 -7.89 7.14
C GLY A 287 -18.25 -6.41 7.50
N ALA A 288 -19.24 -5.64 7.01
CA ALA A 288 -19.36 -4.23 7.35
C ALA A 288 -19.55 -4.01 8.86
N HIS A 289 -20.42 -4.80 9.49
CA HIS A 289 -20.69 -4.73 10.92
C HIS A 289 -19.49 -5.18 11.76
N LEU A 290 -18.84 -6.28 11.35
CA LEU A 290 -17.66 -6.82 12.04
C LEU A 290 -16.51 -5.81 12.03
N SER A 291 -16.18 -5.25 10.86
CA SER A 291 -15.09 -4.27 10.74
C SER A 291 -15.40 -2.98 11.47
N LYS A 292 -16.66 -2.54 11.48
CA LYS A 292 -17.08 -1.37 12.27
C LYS A 292 -16.84 -1.59 13.76
N SER A 293 -17.26 -2.76 14.26
CA SER A 293 -17.10 -3.13 15.67
C SER A 293 -15.63 -3.26 16.05
N LEU A 294 -14.80 -3.78 15.14
CA LEU A 294 -13.35 -3.85 15.35
C LEU A 294 -12.69 -2.47 15.40
N ILE A 295 -12.93 -1.60 14.40
CA ILE A 295 -12.38 -0.24 14.35
C ILE A 295 -12.76 0.58 15.58
N GLN A 296 -14.00 0.44 16.06
CA GLN A 296 -14.45 1.06 17.31
C GLN A 296 -13.69 0.52 18.54
N ARG A 297 -13.49 -0.80 18.64
CA ARG A 297 -12.70 -1.41 19.72
C ARG A 297 -11.23 -0.98 19.69
N MET A 298 -10.67 -0.78 18.51
CA MET A 298 -9.31 -0.27 18.32
C MET A 298 -9.19 1.23 18.64
N GLY A 299 -10.30 1.94 18.86
CA GLY A 299 -10.29 3.37 19.12
C GLY A 299 -9.84 4.22 17.92
N MET A 300 -9.96 3.67 16.70
CA MET A 300 -9.57 4.37 15.48
C MET A 300 -10.69 5.31 15.05
N ASP A 301 -10.59 6.58 15.46
CA ASP A 301 -11.46 7.64 14.95
C ASP A 301 -11.04 8.11 13.55
N LYS A 302 -11.75 9.10 13.01
CA LYS A 302 -11.49 9.64 11.67
C LYS A 302 -10.07 10.23 11.53
N VAL A 303 -9.57 10.89 12.56
CA VAL A 303 -8.24 11.51 12.55
C VAL A 303 -7.16 10.43 12.59
N ALA A 304 -7.35 9.39 13.40
CA ALA A 304 -6.46 8.23 13.44
C ALA A 304 -6.43 7.50 12.09
N LEU A 305 -7.58 7.32 11.44
CA LEU A 305 -7.68 6.69 10.12
C LEU A 305 -7.04 7.54 9.02
N GLU A 306 -7.23 8.85 9.01
CA GLU A 306 -6.59 9.73 8.04
C GLU A 306 -5.06 9.74 8.19
N ASN A 307 -4.54 9.79 9.42
CA ASN A 307 -3.10 9.62 9.68
C ASN A 307 -2.61 8.24 9.24
N PHE A 308 -3.40 7.19 9.45
CA PHE A 308 -3.04 5.85 9.01
C PHE A 308 -3.03 5.72 7.49
N ALA A 309 -3.88 6.46 6.78
CA ALA A 309 -3.87 6.52 5.32
C ALA A 309 -2.53 7.06 4.79
N TYR A 310 -1.98 8.10 5.44
CA TYR A 310 -0.65 8.63 5.11
C TYR A 310 0.45 7.59 5.36
N GLU A 311 0.43 6.94 6.52
CA GLU A 311 1.42 5.90 6.85
C GLU A 311 1.35 4.71 5.87
N MET A 312 0.15 4.32 5.41
CA MET A 312 -0.01 3.31 4.37
C MET A 312 0.56 3.77 3.02
N ALA A 313 0.32 5.02 2.62
CA ALA A 313 0.86 5.56 1.37
C ALA A 313 2.40 5.65 1.39
N LEU A 314 2.99 6.03 2.53
CA LEU A 314 4.44 6.03 2.74
C LEU A 314 5.01 4.60 2.70
N HIS A 315 4.32 3.65 3.33
CA HIS A 315 4.71 2.24 3.37
C HIS A 315 4.72 1.63 1.96
N ASP A 316 3.63 1.77 1.21
CA ASP A 316 3.52 1.34 -0.20
C ASP A 316 4.63 1.95 -1.06
N MET A 317 4.82 3.27 -0.99
CA MET A 317 5.85 3.96 -1.75
C MET A 317 7.24 3.37 -1.46
N THR A 318 7.53 3.13 -0.19
CA THR A 318 8.85 2.66 0.26
C THR A 318 9.11 1.21 -0.12
N GLU A 319 8.18 0.31 0.19
CA GLU A 319 8.36 -1.13 -0.05
C GLU A 319 8.45 -1.43 -1.55
N PHE A 320 7.54 -0.88 -2.36
CA PHE A 320 7.52 -1.21 -3.78
C PHE A 320 8.70 -0.57 -4.51
N THR A 321 9.11 0.64 -4.14
CA THR A 321 10.34 1.24 -4.69
C THR A 321 11.56 0.41 -4.34
N CYS A 322 11.64 -0.12 -3.11
CA CYS A 322 12.72 -1.01 -2.70
C CYS A 322 12.73 -2.29 -3.53
N LEU A 323 11.60 -3.00 -3.61
CA LEU A 323 11.46 -4.22 -4.39
C LEU A 323 11.83 -4.01 -5.86
N GLY A 324 11.29 -2.95 -6.48
CA GLY A 324 11.59 -2.61 -7.87
C GLY A 324 13.08 -2.37 -8.14
N GLY A 325 13.85 -1.95 -7.12
CA GLY A 325 15.28 -1.72 -7.23
C GLY A 325 16.12 -2.99 -7.41
N PHE A 326 15.68 -4.13 -6.85
CA PHE A 326 16.44 -5.38 -6.89
C PHE A 326 15.72 -6.54 -7.57
N LEU A 327 14.41 -6.46 -7.79
CA LEU A 327 13.58 -7.56 -8.30
C LEU A 327 14.13 -8.22 -9.59
N PRO A 328 14.58 -7.47 -10.62
CA PRO A 328 15.14 -8.11 -11.82
C PRO A 328 16.40 -8.93 -11.55
N GLN A 329 17.22 -8.51 -10.59
CA GLN A 329 18.49 -9.17 -10.27
C GLN A 329 18.24 -10.43 -9.45
N ILE A 330 17.47 -10.33 -8.37
CA ILE A 330 17.15 -11.48 -7.53
C ILE A 330 16.33 -12.53 -8.31
N TYR A 331 15.45 -12.10 -9.23
CA TYR A 331 14.73 -13.01 -10.13
C TYR A 331 15.69 -13.77 -11.05
N ARG A 332 16.77 -13.15 -11.57
CA ARG A 332 17.76 -13.86 -12.38
C ARG A 332 18.54 -14.91 -11.60
N GLU A 333 18.76 -14.69 -10.31
CA GLU A 333 19.56 -15.58 -9.47
C GLU A 333 18.74 -16.71 -8.83
N TYR A 334 17.47 -16.44 -8.49
CA TYR A 334 16.60 -17.34 -7.72
C TYR A 334 15.30 -17.71 -8.45
N GLY A 335 15.02 -17.07 -9.60
CA GLY A 335 13.95 -17.46 -10.51
C GLY A 335 14.33 -18.76 -11.23
N VAL A 336 13.36 -19.66 -11.32
CA VAL A 336 13.50 -20.97 -11.99
C VAL A 336 13.29 -20.83 -13.49
#